data_AF-A0A0K1E717-F1
#
_entry.id   AF-A0A0K1E717-F1
#
_cell.length_a   1.000
_cell.length_b   1.000
_cell.length_c   1.000
_cell.angle_alpha   90.00
_cell.angle_beta   90.00
_cell.angle_gamma   90.00
#
_symmetry.space_group_name_H-M   'P 1'
#
loop_
_entity.id
_entity.type
_entity.pdbx_description
1 polymer ?
#
loop_
_entity_poly.entity_id
_entity_poly.type
_entity_poly.pdbx_seq_one_letter_code
_entity_poly.pdbx_strand_id
1 'polypeptide(L)'
;MAQPSSSPQGAPGAPGAPSAPAPANAPPPPLSEVLSGTAKAEYEAGRILFRDGDFSNAIIKYERAYEISREPRLLWNIALCQKNLQRYTRMLATVEKLQRDAGTQLSDQDRKDAEELIATIQAFVSPMKVEVNEPGARVEVDGVEVGVTPLEKPVLVDVGSRKIRVSKKGFKDHTGSLTVSGGSEVSLSVKLVKEVHQGRLVINAGPEDVIALDGRVVGRGRWEGVVPSGGHTLRVTAPGMEAHQSEIIVQDDQVRRRDVQLKPAPKDHLATWLWIGGGAAVLAGGIIAGVLLFQPQEPAQGNVAPGNVDVSGARGFTFRFGGSQ
;
A
#
# COMPACT_ATOMS: atom_id res chain seq x y z
N MET A 1 -105.68 5.19 -36.73
CA MET A 1 -105.27 5.96 -35.53
C MET A 1 -104.07 5.26 -34.95
N ALA A 2 -102.93 5.95 -34.90
CA ALA A 2 -101.64 5.41 -34.48
C ALA A 2 -101.61 5.22 -32.95
N GLN A 3 -101.15 4.06 -32.49
CA GLN A 3 -100.69 3.84 -31.11
C GLN A 3 -99.16 3.70 -31.13
N PRO A 4 -98.45 4.30 -30.15
CA PRO A 4 -96.99 4.34 -30.15
C PRO A 4 -96.39 3.04 -29.61
N SER A 5 -95.33 2.60 -30.28
CA SER A 5 -94.49 1.46 -29.92
C SER A 5 -93.68 1.77 -28.65
N SER A 6 -93.79 0.90 -27.66
CA SER A 6 -93.01 0.91 -26.42
C SER A 6 -91.59 0.37 -26.66
N SER A 7 -90.59 1.14 -26.26
CA SER A 7 -89.18 0.73 -26.22
C SER A 7 -88.97 -0.39 -25.18
N PRO A 8 -88.16 -1.43 -25.47
CA PRO A 8 -87.74 -2.37 -24.44
C PRO A 8 -86.62 -1.74 -23.59
N GLN A 9 -86.85 -1.70 -22.27
CA GLN A 9 -85.83 -1.38 -21.27
C GLN A 9 -84.70 -2.40 -21.34
N GLY A 10 -83.47 -1.91 -21.56
CA GLY A 10 -82.25 -2.70 -21.49
C GLY A 10 -82.02 -3.22 -20.06
N ALA A 11 -81.70 -4.50 -19.97
CA ALA A 11 -81.36 -5.17 -18.71
C ALA A 11 -80.14 -4.50 -18.04
N PRO A 12 -80.09 -4.41 -16.70
CA PRO A 12 -78.91 -3.92 -15.99
C PRO A 12 -77.72 -4.83 -16.27
N GLY A 13 -76.61 -4.24 -16.72
CA GLY A 13 -75.34 -4.94 -16.90
C GLY A 13 -74.88 -5.58 -15.59
N ALA A 14 -74.43 -6.83 -15.68
CA ALA A 14 -73.87 -7.56 -14.56
C ALA A 14 -72.73 -6.75 -13.90
N PRO A 15 -72.64 -6.72 -12.55
CA PRO A 15 -71.52 -6.09 -11.86
C PRO A 15 -70.21 -6.74 -12.32
N GLY A 16 -69.25 -5.93 -12.77
CA GLY A 16 -67.91 -6.40 -13.06
C GLY A 16 -67.34 -7.14 -11.86
N ALA A 17 -66.86 -8.35 -12.07
CA ALA A 17 -66.20 -9.13 -11.03
C ALA A 17 -65.08 -8.26 -10.41
N PRO A 18 -65.03 -8.12 -9.08
CA PRO A 18 -63.94 -7.40 -8.44
C PRO A 18 -62.62 -8.09 -8.81
N SER A 19 -61.76 -7.36 -9.52
CA SER A 19 -60.37 -7.75 -9.75
C SER A 19 -59.75 -8.08 -8.40
N ALA A 20 -59.37 -9.35 -8.23
CA ALA A 20 -58.75 -9.84 -7.02
C ALA A 20 -57.53 -8.95 -6.68
N PRO A 21 -57.34 -8.54 -5.41
CA PRO A 21 -56.15 -7.81 -5.01
C PRO A 21 -54.92 -8.65 -5.38
N ALA A 22 -53.97 -8.05 -6.11
CA ALA A 22 -52.69 -8.69 -6.37
C ALA A 22 -52.06 -9.13 -5.04
N PRO A 23 -51.48 -10.34 -4.95
CA PRO A 23 -50.89 -10.82 -3.71
C PRO A 23 -49.79 -9.85 -3.28
N ALA A 24 -49.88 -9.37 -2.04
CA ALA A 24 -49.02 -8.32 -1.48
C ALA A 24 -47.53 -8.71 -1.33
N ASN A 25 -47.12 -9.88 -1.82
CA ASN A 25 -45.80 -10.49 -1.61
C ASN A 25 -45.25 -11.17 -2.89
N ALA A 26 -45.41 -10.57 -4.07
CA ALA A 26 -44.69 -11.05 -5.24
C ALA A 26 -43.17 -10.78 -5.05
N PRO A 27 -42.28 -11.77 -5.27
CA PRO A 27 -40.84 -11.54 -5.22
C PRO A 27 -40.42 -10.43 -6.20
N PRO A 28 -39.42 -9.61 -5.85
CA PRO A 28 -38.94 -8.58 -6.74
C PRO A 28 -38.38 -9.21 -8.03
N PRO A 29 -38.49 -8.53 -9.19
CA PRO A 29 -37.98 -9.05 -10.46
C PRO A 29 -36.47 -9.31 -10.39
N PRO A 30 -35.96 -10.32 -11.12
CA PRO A 30 -34.55 -10.67 -11.08
C PRO A 30 -33.66 -9.51 -11.55
N LEU A 31 -32.43 -9.45 -11.03
CA LEU A 31 -31.46 -8.39 -11.38
C LEU A 31 -31.22 -8.27 -12.89
N SER A 32 -31.26 -9.37 -13.64
CA SER A 32 -31.10 -9.36 -15.10
C SER A 32 -32.23 -8.64 -15.87
N GLU A 33 -33.41 -8.51 -15.26
CA GLU A 33 -34.54 -7.77 -15.82
C GLU A 33 -34.55 -6.31 -15.38
N VAL A 34 -34.04 -6.03 -14.18
CA VAL A 34 -33.96 -4.65 -13.65
C VAL A 34 -32.77 -3.88 -14.21
N LEU A 35 -31.62 -4.54 -14.37
CA LEU A 35 -30.42 -3.89 -14.89
C LEU A 35 -30.52 -3.70 -16.41
N SER A 36 -29.93 -2.61 -16.90
CA SER A 36 -29.89 -2.30 -18.33
C SER A 36 -28.52 -1.74 -18.75
N GLY A 37 -28.28 -1.70 -20.06
CA GLY A 37 -27.06 -1.15 -20.66
C GLY A 37 -25.78 -1.73 -20.06
N THR A 38 -24.81 -0.86 -19.79
CA THR A 38 -23.50 -1.24 -19.25
C THR A 38 -23.61 -1.93 -17.88
N ALA A 39 -24.54 -1.53 -17.01
CA ALA A 39 -24.69 -2.17 -15.70
C ALA A 39 -25.09 -3.64 -15.81
N LYS A 40 -25.97 -3.98 -16.76
CA LYS A 40 -26.35 -5.36 -17.06
C LYS A 40 -25.17 -6.16 -17.62
N ALA A 41 -24.42 -5.59 -18.55
CA ALA A 41 -23.25 -6.24 -19.13
C ALA A 41 -22.18 -6.56 -18.07
N GLU A 42 -21.89 -5.62 -17.17
CA GLU A 42 -20.95 -5.83 -16.06
C GLU A 42 -21.47 -6.89 -15.07
N TYR A 43 -22.77 -6.88 -14.74
CA TYR A 43 -23.37 -7.92 -13.90
C TYR A 43 -23.27 -9.32 -14.53
N GLU A 44 -23.57 -9.46 -15.83
CA GLU A 44 -23.48 -10.74 -16.54
C GLU A 44 -22.02 -11.23 -16.63
N ALA A 45 -21.06 -10.35 -16.88
CA ALA A 45 -19.64 -10.68 -16.82
C ALA A 45 -19.22 -11.14 -15.42
N GLY A 46 -19.70 -10.45 -14.37
CA GLY A 46 -19.47 -10.85 -12.98
C GLY A 46 -20.01 -12.25 -12.67
N ARG A 47 -21.19 -12.61 -13.20
CA ARG A 47 -21.78 -13.95 -13.03
C ARG A 47 -20.93 -15.06 -13.65
N ILE A 48 -20.37 -14.81 -14.83
CA ILE A 48 -19.48 -15.76 -15.51
C ILE A 48 -18.24 -15.99 -14.66
N LEU A 49 -17.54 -14.92 -14.28
CA LEU A 49 -16.32 -15.00 -13.46
C LEU A 49 -16.57 -15.65 -12.10
N PHE A 50 -17.70 -15.33 -11.47
CA PHE A 50 -18.08 -15.91 -10.18
C PHE A 50 -18.28 -17.43 -10.28
N ARG A 51 -18.98 -17.90 -11.32
CA ARG A 51 -19.18 -19.33 -11.57
C ARG A 51 -17.86 -20.05 -11.83
N ASP A 52 -16.91 -19.36 -12.45
CA ASP A 52 -15.58 -19.89 -12.75
C ASP A 52 -14.62 -19.84 -11.52
N GLY A 53 -15.10 -19.33 -10.38
CA GLY A 53 -14.32 -19.22 -9.13
C GLY A 53 -13.36 -18.04 -9.09
N ASP A 54 -13.36 -17.18 -10.11
CA ASP A 54 -12.54 -15.98 -10.18
C ASP A 54 -13.20 -14.82 -9.42
N PHE A 55 -13.26 -14.96 -8.10
CA PHE A 55 -13.88 -13.98 -7.21
C PHE A 55 -13.16 -12.63 -7.21
N SER A 56 -11.86 -12.62 -7.48
CA SER A 56 -11.03 -11.41 -7.54
C SER A 56 -11.43 -10.51 -8.71
N ASN A 57 -11.75 -11.08 -9.87
CA ASN A 57 -12.25 -10.29 -10.99
C ASN A 57 -13.78 -10.12 -10.96
N ALA A 58 -14.53 -11.10 -10.43
CA ALA A 58 -15.98 -11.01 -10.31
C ALA A 58 -16.42 -9.82 -9.43
N ILE A 59 -15.73 -9.57 -8.30
CA ILE A 59 -16.07 -8.46 -7.41
C ILE A 59 -15.95 -7.10 -8.12
N ILE A 60 -14.91 -6.92 -8.95
CA ILE A 60 -14.70 -5.68 -9.72
C ILE A 60 -15.88 -5.43 -10.66
N LYS A 61 -16.38 -6.49 -11.30
CA LYS A 61 -17.54 -6.44 -12.20
C LYS A 61 -18.84 -6.09 -11.48
N TYR A 62 -19.09 -6.69 -10.32
CA TYR A 62 -20.26 -6.38 -9.52
C TYR A 62 -20.21 -4.98 -8.89
N GLU A 63 -19.04 -4.55 -8.42
CA GLU A 63 -18.81 -3.17 -7.93
C GLU A 63 -19.11 -2.16 -9.04
N ARG A 64 -18.61 -2.40 -10.26
CA ARG A 64 -18.90 -1.53 -11.40
C ARG A 64 -20.38 -1.48 -11.76
N ALA A 65 -21.06 -2.63 -11.76
CA ALA A 65 -22.50 -2.69 -11.98
C ALA A 65 -23.27 -1.88 -10.91
N TYR A 66 -22.85 -1.97 -9.65
CA TYR A 66 -23.45 -1.24 -8.53
C TYR A 66 -23.20 0.26 -8.62
N GLU A 67 -22.00 0.69 -8.99
CA GLU A 67 -21.66 2.11 -9.19
C GLU A 67 -22.56 2.79 -10.23
N ILE A 68 -22.84 2.10 -11.33
CA ILE A 68 -23.63 2.60 -12.46
C ILE A 68 -25.13 2.59 -12.13
N SER A 69 -25.65 1.46 -11.64
CA SER A 69 -27.10 1.27 -11.45
C SER A 69 -27.62 1.79 -10.12
N ARG A 70 -26.75 1.85 -9.10
CA ARG A 70 -27.12 2.06 -7.69
C ARG A 70 -28.14 1.05 -7.14
N GLU A 71 -28.30 -0.10 -7.81
CA GLU A 71 -29.19 -1.18 -7.41
C GLU A 71 -28.65 -1.89 -6.16
N PRO A 72 -29.26 -1.71 -4.97
CA PRO A 72 -28.73 -2.23 -3.71
C PRO A 72 -28.55 -3.73 -3.68
N ARG A 73 -29.41 -4.50 -4.37
CA ARG A 73 -29.35 -5.98 -4.38
C ARG A 73 -28.06 -6.52 -4.99
N LEU A 74 -27.31 -5.72 -5.75
CA LEU A 74 -25.96 -6.10 -6.22
C LEU A 74 -24.93 -6.24 -5.07
N LEU A 75 -25.16 -5.58 -3.93
CA LEU A 75 -24.28 -5.70 -2.76
C LEU A 75 -24.22 -7.13 -2.22
N TRP A 76 -25.26 -7.94 -2.44
CA TRP A 76 -25.24 -9.37 -2.08
C TRP A 76 -24.18 -10.13 -2.88
N ASN A 77 -24.09 -9.89 -4.19
CA ASN A 77 -23.08 -10.53 -5.05
C ASN A 77 -21.65 -10.09 -4.67
N ILE A 78 -21.49 -8.81 -4.31
CA ILE A 78 -20.22 -8.26 -3.80
C ILE A 78 -19.84 -8.94 -2.49
N ALA A 79 -20.77 -9.08 -1.55
CA ALA A 79 -20.56 -9.76 -0.27
C ALA A 79 -20.18 -11.24 -0.45
N LEU A 80 -20.81 -11.95 -1.39
CA LEU A 80 -20.45 -13.34 -1.72
C LEU A 80 -19.03 -13.44 -2.28
N CYS A 81 -18.58 -12.49 -3.11
CA CYS A 81 -17.19 -12.46 -3.55
C CYS A 81 -16.24 -12.20 -2.36
N GLN A 82 -16.57 -11.25 -1.50
CA GLN A 82 -15.76 -10.95 -0.31
C GLN A 82 -15.63 -12.15 0.64
N LYS A 83 -16.70 -12.94 0.81
CA LYS A 83 -16.66 -14.21 1.56
C LYS A 83 -15.61 -15.16 1.00
N ASN A 84 -15.64 -15.41 -0.32
CA ASN A 84 -14.72 -16.35 -0.96
C ASN A 84 -13.27 -15.82 -1.00
N LEU A 85 -13.10 -14.50 -0.93
CA LEU A 85 -11.80 -13.85 -0.76
C LEU A 85 -11.36 -13.71 0.72
N GLN A 86 -12.15 -14.24 1.66
CA GLN A 86 -11.93 -14.16 3.11
C GLN A 86 -11.78 -12.72 3.64
N ARG A 87 -12.48 -11.76 3.03
CA ARG A 87 -12.50 -10.34 3.40
C ARG A 87 -13.69 -10.04 4.30
N TYR A 88 -13.76 -10.66 5.47
CA TYR A 88 -14.94 -10.66 6.35
C TYR A 88 -15.33 -9.28 6.87
N THR A 89 -14.36 -8.41 7.14
CA THR A 89 -14.59 -7.03 7.59
C THR A 89 -15.25 -6.20 6.48
N ARG A 90 -14.82 -6.39 5.22
CA ARG A 90 -15.46 -5.76 4.05
C ARG A 90 -16.86 -6.33 3.82
N MET A 91 -17.02 -7.64 4.01
CA MET A 91 -18.30 -8.33 3.93
C MET A 91 -19.31 -7.78 4.92
N LEU A 92 -18.94 -7.65 6.19
CA LEU A 92 -19.78 -7.08 7.24
C LEU A 92 -20.29 -5.69 6.84
N ALA A 93 -19.38 -4.79 6.46
CA ALA A 93 -19.74 -3.44 6.03
C ALA A 93 -20.65 -3.43 4.79
N THR A 94 -20.46 -4.38 3.86
CA THR A 94 -21.25 -4.50 2.62
C THR A 94 -22.67 -4.99 2.90
N VAL A 95 -22.83 -5.99 3.78
CA VAL A 95 -24.15 -6.53 4.14
C VAL A 95 -24.93 -5.53 5.01
N GLU A 96 -24.28 -4.85 5.95
CA GLU A 96 -24.91 -3.74 6.68
C GLU A 96 -25.39 -2.63 5.74
N LYS A 97 -24.59 -2.31 4.71
CA LYS A 97 -24.98 -1.34 3.69
C LYS A 97 -26.18 -1.82 2.88
N LEU A 98 -26.21 -3.10 2.50
CA LEU A 98 -27.36 -3.68 1.81
C LEU A 98 -28.65 -3.51 2.64
N GLN A 99 -28.62 -3.83 3.94
CA GLN A 99 -29.79 -3.66 4.79
C GLN A 99 -30.25 -2.21 4.91
N ARG A 100 -29.30 -1.26 5.01
CA ARG A 100 -29.60 0.17 5.07
C ARG A 100 -30.18 0.70 3.75
N ASP A 101 -29.61 0.31 2.61
CA ASP A 101 -29.90 0.92 1.31
C ASP A 101 -31.06 0.24 0.57
N ALA A 102 -31.28 -1.07 0.76
CA ALA A 102 -32.28 -1.81 0.00
C ALA A 102 -33.72 -1.56 0.47
N GLY A 103 -33.95 -1.22 1.75
CA GLY A 103 -35.27 -0.93 2.28
C GLY A 103 -36.32 -2.00 1.94
N THR A 104 -37.35 -1.61 1.17
CA THR A 104 -38.42 -2.49 0.70
C THR A 104 -38.09 -3.31 -0.55
N GLN A 105 -36.95 -3.06 -1.21
CA GLN A 105 -36.50 -3.85 -2.36
C GLN A 105 -35.94 -5.21 -1.95
N LEU A 106 -35.57 -5.34 -0.67
CA LEU A 106 -35.16 -6.60 -0.06
C LEU A 106 -36.41 -7.34 0.41
N SER A 107 -36.56 -8.61 0.02
CA SER A 107 -37.64 -9.44 0.55
C SER A 107 -37.47 -9.64 2.05
N ASP A 108 -38.54 -9.99 2.76
CA ASP A 108 -38.46 -10.26 4.20
C ASP A 108 -37.55 -11.45 4.52
N GLN A 109 -37.46 -12.43 3.61
CA GLN A 109 -36.54 -13.55 3.74
C GLN A 109 -35.08 -13.09 3.56
N ASP A 110 -34.79 -12.33 2.50
CA ASP A 110 -33.44 -11.82 2.23
C ASP A 110 -32.94 -10.90 3.37
N ARG A 111 -33.86 -10.16 4.02
CA ARG A 111 -33.53 -9.34 5.20
C ARG A 111 -33.10 -10.21 6.38
N LYS A 112 -33.85 -11.28 6.68
CA LYS A 112 -33.51 -12.24 7.74
C LYS A 112 -32.19 -12.96 7.43
N ASP A 113 -31.99 -13.39 6.19
CA ASP A 113 -30.77 -14.05 5.77
C ASP A 113 -29.56 -13.11 5.92
N ALA A 114 -29.71 -11.82 5.61
CA ALA A 114 -28.68 -10.81 5.84
C ALA A 114 -28.38 -10.60 7.33
N GLU A 115 -29.40 -10.58 8.20
CA GLU A 115 -29.23 -10.44 9.66
C GLU A 115 -28.48 -11.64 10.26
N GLU A 116 -28.87 -12.86 9.89
CA GLU A 116 -28.19 -14.10 10.31
C GLU A 116 -26.74 -14.15 9.81
N LEU A 117 -26.52 -13.69 8.58
CA LEU A 117 -25.19 -13.61 7.99
C LEU A 117 -24.30 -12.61 8.74
N ILE A 118 -24.82 -11.44 9.11
CA ILE A 118 -24.10 -10.46 9.95
C ILE A 118 -23.70 -11.10 11.28
N ALA A 119 -24.64 -11.75 11.98
CA ALA A 119 -24.37 -12.42 13.25
C ALA A 119 -23.28 -13.49 13.12
N THR A 120 -23.29 -14.24 12.01
CA THR A 120 -22.26 -15.25 11.70
C THR A 120 -20.90 -14.62 11.41
N ILE A 121 -20.85 -13.53 10.63
CA ILE A 121 -19.60 -12.85 10.26
C ILE A 121 -18.91 -12.21 11.46
N GLN A 122 -19.68 -11.76 12.45
CA GLN A 122 -19.13 -11.18 13.69
C GLN A 122 -18.14 -12.12 14.40
N ALA A 123 -18.31 -13.45 14.27
CA ALA A 123 -17.36 -14.42 14.82
C ALA A 123 -16.02 -14.49 14.05
N PHE A 124 -15.96 -13.96 12.82
CA PHE A 124 -14.76 -13.96 11.96
C PHE A 124 -14.05 -12.61 11.91
N VAL A 125 -14.54 -11.61 12.65
CA VAL A 125 -13.90 -10.31 12.79
C VAL A 125 -13.68 -10.00 14.27
N SER A 126 -12.65 -9.22 14.55
CA SER A 126 -12.33 -8.79 15.91
C SER A 126 -12.12 -7.29 15.93
N PRO A 127 -12.67 -6.56 16.91
CA PRO A 127 -12.22 -5.20 17.17
C PRO A 127 -10.78 -5.24 17.70
N MET A 128 -9.89 -4.47 17.07
CA MET A 128 -8.50 -4.33 17.46
C MET A 128 -8.28 -2.94 18.08
N LYS A 129 -7.90 -2.92 19.35
CA LYS A 129 -7.46 -1.71 20.03
C LYS A 129 -5.95 -1.54 19.80
N VAL A 130 -5.55 -0.39 19.26
CA VAL A 130 -4.14 -0.08 18.96
C VAL A 130 -3.66 1.01 19.90
N GLU A 131 -2.66 0.68 20.72
CA GLU A 131 -2.01 1.62 21.62
C GLU A 131 -0.57 1.81 21.17
N VAL A 132 -0.21 3.06 20.84
CA VAL A 132 1.15 3.42 20.43
C VAL A 132 1.65 4.50 21.37
N ASN A 133 2.90 4.37 21.84
CA ASN A 133 3.53 5.36 22.72
C ASN A 133 3.63 6.77 22.11
N GLU A 134 3.54 6.88 20.79
CA GLU A 134 3.69 8.10 20.02
C GLU A 134 2.39 8.44 19.28
N PRO A 135 1.76 9.61 19.56
CA PRO A 135 0.62 10.08 18.77
C PRO A 135 1.08 10.53 17.37
N GLY A 136 0.17 10.56 16.41
CA GLY A 136 0.46 10.92 15.03
C GLY A 136 1.16 9.83 14.22
N ALA A 137 1.17 8.58 14.69
CA ALA A 137 1.72 7.44 13.96
C ALA A 137 0.66 6.84 13.02
N ARG A 138 1.03 6.57 11.78
CA ARG A 138 0.17 5.90 10.79
C ARG A 138 0.11 4.42 11.10
N VAL A 139 -1.09 3.83 11.06
CA VAL A 139 -1.33 2.41 11.30
C VAL A 139 -1.88 1.79 10.04
N GLU A 140 -1.29 0.67 9.62
CA GLU A 140 -1.71 -0.14 8.49
C GLU A 140 -1.96 -1.58 8.91
N VAL A 141 -3.01 -2.17 8.34
CA VAL A 141 -3.38 -3.57 8.50
C VAL A 141 -3.40 -4.20 7.11
N ASP A 142 -2.50 -5.16 6.89
CA ASP A 142 -2.28 -5.84 5.60
C ASP A 142 -2.01 -4.87 4.44
N GLY A 143 -1.29 -3.78 4.74
CA GLY A 143 -0.96 -2.73 3.78
C GLY A 143 -2.09 -1.74 3.50
N VAL A 144 -3.23 -1.87 4.17
CA VAL A 144 -4.31 -0.88 4.11
C VAL A 144 -4.22 0.05 5.32
N GLU A 145 -4.14 1.36 5.08
CA GLU A 145 -4.17 2.35 6.14
C GLU A 145 -5.53 2.35 6.85
N VAL A 146 -5.49 2.22 8.17
CA VAL A 146 -6.70 2.21 9.03
C VAL A 146 -6.84 3.51 9.83
N GLY A 147 -5.78 4.32 9.91
CA GLY A 147 -5.82 5.64 10.51
C GLY A 147 -4.50 6.08 11.14
N VAL A 148 -4.59 7.11 11.99
CA VAL A 148 -3.46 7.72 12.68
C VAL A 148 -3.72 7.71 14.19
N THR A 149 -2.69 7.43 14.99
CA THR A 149 -2.83 7.31 16.45
C THR A 149 -3.03 8.67 17.15
N PRO A 150 -3.78 8.73 18.26
CA PRO A 150 -4.66 7.69 18.79
C PRO A 150 -5.90 7.48 17.88
N LEU A 151 -6.30 6.22 17.68
CA LEU A 151 -7.49 5.90 16.90
C LEU A 151 -8.75 6.16 17.75
N GLU A 152 -9.76 6.80 17.16
CA GLU A 152 -11.01 7.15 17.86
C GLU A 152 -11.84 5.92 18.25
N LYS A 153 -11.78 4.87 17.42
CA LYS A 153 -12.54 3.62 17.59
C LYS A 153 -11.64 2.43 17.31
N PRO A 154 -11.93 1.25 17.90
CA PRO A 154 -11.27 0.01 17.53
C PRO A 154 -11.40 -0.27 16.03
N VAL A 155 -10.35 -0.81 15.44
CA VAL A 155 -10.32 -1.19 14.03
C VAL A 155 -10.78 -2.63 13.90
N LEU A 156 -11.81 -2.88 13.11
CA LEU A 156 -12.19 -4.26 12.81
C LEU A 156 -11.14 -4.92 11.92
N VAL A 157 -10.71 -6.12 12.32
CA VAL A 157 -9.74 -6.94 11.60
C VAL A 157 -10.28 -8.34 11.37
N ASP A 158 -9.95 -8.94 10.23
CA ASP A 158 -10.35 -10.31 9.92
C ASP A 158 -9.59 -11.32 10.80
N VAL A 159 -10.22 -12.46 11.05
CA VAL A 159 -9.57 -13.65 11.61
C VAL A 159 -8.35 -14.07 10.79
N GLY A 160 -7.36 -14.64 11.46
CA GLY A 160 -6.12 -15.14 10.87
C GLY A 160 -4.89 -14.32 11.24
N SER A 161 -3.78 -14.57 10.54
CA SER A 161 -2.53 -13.83 10.73
C SER A 161 -2.57 -12.52 9.95
N ARG A 162 -2.56 -11.38 10.66
CA ARG A 162 -2.65 -10.04 10.08
C ARG A 162 -1.32 -9.32 10.21
N LYS A 163 -0.84 -8.73 9.11
CA LYS A 163 0.39 -7.95 9.11
C LYS A 163 0.08 -6.53 9.55
N ILE A 164 0.73 -6.08 10.61
CA ILE A 164 0.57 -4.71 11.11
C ILE A 164 1.83 -3.92 10.84
N ARG A 165 1.67 -2.70 10.30
CA ARG A 165 2.74 -1.72 10.21
C ARG A 165 2.33 -0.45 10.95
N VAL A 166 3.24 0.06 11.78
CA VAL A 166 3.09 1.36 12.42
C VAL A 166 4.30 2.21 12.05
N SER A 167 4.07 3.37 11.45
CA SER A 167 5.12 4.25 10.95
C SER A 167 4.92 5.69 11.42
N LYS A 168 6.04 6.38 11.68
CA LYS A 168 6.04 7.80 12.05
C LYS A 168 7.37 8.41 11.62
N LYS A 169 7.34 9.60 11.02
CA LYS A 169 8.57 10.30 10.59
C LYS A 169 9.52 10.49 11.77
N GLY A 170 10.79 10.10 11.60
CA GLY A 170 11.83 10.18 12.63
C GLY A 170 11.79 9.02 13.65
N PHE A 171 11.04 7.95 13.36
CA PHE A 171 10.99 6.72 14.12
C PHE A 171 11.23 5.53 13.20
N LYS A 172 11.86 4.49 13.73
CA LYS A 172 12.01 3.21 13.03
C LYS A 172 10.63 2.58 12.87
N ASP A 173 10.27 2.21 11.64
CA ASP A 173 9.02 1.51 11.32
C ASP A 173 8.89 0.25 12.16
N HIS A 174 7.72 0.08 12.81
CA HIS A 174 7.37 -1.17 13.45
C HIS A 174 6.58 -2.03 12.47
N THR A 175 7.03 -3.27 12.23
CA THR A 175 6.29 -4.27 11.46
C THR A 175 6.16 -5.53 12.30
N GLY A 176 4.94 -6.04 12.45
CA GLY A 176 4.64 -7.23 13.22
C GLY A 176 3.53 -8.07 12.59
N SER A 177 3.35 -9.29 13.11
CA SER A 177 2.23 -10.16 12.75
C SER A 177 1.37 -10.36 14.01
N LEU A 178 0.06 -10.21 13.86
CA LEU A 178 -0.92 -10.42 14.92
C LEU A 178 -1.84 -11.56 14.52
N THR A 179 -1.91 -12.60 15.34
CA THR A 179 -2.89 -13.69 15.15
C THR A 179 -4.20 -13.30 15.78
N VAL A 180 -5.26 -13.24 14.97
CA VAL A 180 -6.62 -12.90 15.37
C VAL A 180 -7.47 -14.16 15.32
N SER A 181 -8.14 -14.50 16.42
CA SER A 181 -9.02 -15.69 16.50
C SER A 181 -10.45 -15.42 16.02
N GLY A 182 -10.87 -14.16 15.94
CA GLY A 182 -12.24 -13.74 15.59
C GLY A 182 -13.17 -13.67 16.81
N GLY A 183 -14.18 -12.80 16.76
CA GLY A 183 -15.27 -12.69 17.73
C GLY A 183 -14.93 -12.03 19.08
N SER A 184 -13.65 -11.93 19.43
CA SER A 184 -13.19 -11.28 20.66
C SER A 184 -12.30 -10.07 20.37
N GLU A 185 -12.31 -9.08 21.27
CA GLU A 185 -11.40 -7.93 21.16
C GLU A 185 -9.94 -8.34 21.29
N VAL A 186 -9.08 -7.73 20.47
CA VAL A 186 -7.63 -7.92 20.51
C VAL A 186 -6.94 -6.60 20.79
N SER A 187 -5.94 -6.59 21.67
CA SER A 187 -5.15 -5.40 21.97
C SER A 187 -3.73 -5.53 21.38
N LEU A 188 -3.29 -4.48 20.70
CA LEU A 188 -1.93 -4.34 20.17
C LEU A 188 -1.26 -3.13 20.81
N SER A 189 -0.15 -3.37 21.51
CA SER A 189 0.69 -2.30 22.06
C SER A 189 2.00 -2.21 21.27
N VAL A 190 2.28 -1.04 20.70
CA VAL A 190 3.49 -0.78 19.90
C VAL A 190 4.31 0.32 20.53
N LYS A 191 5.62 0.06 20.70
CA LYS A 191 6.60 1.05 21.14
C LYS A 191 7.49 1.46 19.96
N LEU A 192 7.21 2.61 19.38
CA LEU A 192 8.06 3.23 18.37
C LEU A 192 9.35 3.75 19.00
N VAL A 193 10.46 3.49 18.32
CA VAL A 193 11.81 3.89 18.71
C VAL A 193 12.27 4.97 17.75
N LYS A 194 12.77 6.09 18.28
CA LYS A 194 13.29 7.17 17.44
C LYS A 194 14.40 6.66 16.53
N GLU A 195 14.36 7.08 15.28
CA GLU A 195 15.42 6.85 14.33
C GLU A 195 16.47 7.94 14.55
N VAL A 196 17.62 7.54 15.10
CA VAL A 196 18.70 8.46 15.43
C VAL A 196 19.80 8.26 14.40
N HIS A 197 19.97 9.23 13.51
CA HIS A 197 21.02 9.21 12.50
C HIS A 197 22.35 9.71 13.08
N GLN A 198 22.87 9.01 14.09
CA GLN A 198 24.10 9.38 14.78
C GLN A 198 24.93 8.15 15.12
N GLY A 199 26.24 8.34 15.14
CA GLY A 199 27.20 7.35 15.65
C GLY A 199 28.22 8.01 16.59
N ARG A 200 29.03 7.19 17.24
CA ARG A 200 30.11 7.65 18.13
C ARG A 200 31.43 7.56 17.40
N LEU A 201 32.14 8.67 17.29
CA LEU A 201 33.47 8.74 16.70
C LEU A 201 34.51 8.90 17.80
N VAL A 202 35.50 8.01 17.82
CA VAL A 202 36.66 8.06 18.71
C VAL A 202 37.90 8.25 17.84
N ILE A 203 38.65 9.31 18.09
CA ILE A 203 39.86 9.66 17.37
C ILE A 203 41.01 9.67 18.35
N ASN A 204 42.07 8.93 18.05
CA ASN A 204 43.32 8.97 18.79
C ASN A 204 44.41 9.53 17.87
N ALA A 205 45.05 10.62 18.29
CA ALA A 205 46.17 11.26 17.64
C ALA A 205 47.30 11.54 18.65
N GLY A 206 48.41 12.13 18.21
CA GLY A 206 49.49 12.56 19.10
C GLY A 206 48.99 13.58 20.15
N PRO A 207 49.55 13.64 21.37
CA PRO A 207 48.98 14.38 22.50
C PRO A 207 48.65 15.86 22.21
N GLU A 208 49.48 16.52 21.41
CA GLU A 208 49.35 17.93 21.04
C GLU A 208 48.72 18.14 19.65
N ASP A 209 48.38 17.06 18.94
CA ASP A 209 47.80 17.12 17.62
C ASP A 209 46.39 17.70 17.69
N VAL A 210 46.13 18.75 16.90
CA VAL A 210 44.83 19.39 16.79
C VAL A 210 43.95 18.57 15.87
N ILE A 211 42.78 18.18 16.37
CA ILE A 211 41.77 17.40 15.64
C ILE A 211 40.67 18.36 15.19
N ALA A 212 40.43 18.41 13.88
CA ALA A 212 39.31 19.09 13.26
C ALA A 212 38.42 18.09 12.51
N LEU A 213 37.11 18.21 12.72
CA LEU A 213 36.08 17.45 12.02
C LEU A 213 35.21 18.43 11.24
N ASP A 214 35.05 18.20 9.94
CA ASP A 214 34.28 19.06 9.02
C ASP A 214 34.71 20.54 9.07
N GLY A 215 36.02 20.76 9.22
CA GLY A 215 36.62 22.09 9.31
C GLY A 215 36.51 22.76 10.69
N ARG A 216 35.82 22.15 11.66
CA ARG A 216 35.73 22.67 13.04
C ARG A 216 36.69 21.93 13.97
N VAL A 217 37.48 22.66 14.75
CA VAL A 217 38.34 22.07 15.79
C VAL A 217 37.47 21.46 16.89
N VAL A 218 37.63 20.16 17.12
CA VAL A 218 36.85 19.38 18.09
C VAL A 218 37.64 19.00 19.34
N GLY A 219 38.98 18.94 19.27
CA GLY A 219 39.83 18.60 20.42
C GLY A 219 41.31 18.51 20.08
N ARG A 220 42.12 18.05 21.05
CA ARG A 220 43.54 17.73 20.89
C ARG A 220 43.84 16.32 21.45
N GLY A 221 44.77 15.60 20.84
CA GLY A 221 45.18 14.27 21.30
C GLY A 221 44.12 13.19 21.11
N ARG A 222 43.31 12.94 22.14
CA ARG A 222 42.18 12.00 22.08
C ARG A 222 40.87 12.78 22.10
N TRP A 223 39.98 12.46 21.16
CA TRP A 223 38.64 13.02 21.12
C TRP A 223 37.60 11.92 20.97
N GLU A 224 36.48 12.06 21.68
CA GLU A 224 35.33 11.16 21.59
C GLU A 224 34.06 12.00 21.58
N GLY A 225 33.18 11.76 20.61
CA GLY A 225 31.92 12.50 20.48
C GLY A 225 30.88 11.75 19.66
N VAL A 226 29.63 12.20 19.79
CA VAL A 226 28.52 11.77 18.93
C VAL A 226 28.47 12.70 17.72
N VAL A 227 28.40 12.13 16.53
CA VAL A 227 28.35 12.85 15.25
C VAL A 227 27.18 12.31 14.43
N PRO A 228 26.61 13.13 13.51
CA PRO A 228 25.67 12.61 12.51
C PRO A 228 26.23 11.38 11.81
N SER A 229 25.38 10.47 11.36
CA SER A 229 25.84 9.45 10.42
C SER A 229 26.07 10.05 9.05
N GLY A 230 26.96 9.43 8.28
CA GLY A 230 27.41 9.91 6.98
C GLY A 230 28.91 10.16 6.92
N GLY A 231 29.33 10.84 5.85
CA GLY A 231 30.73 11.20 5.61
C GLY A 231 31.14 12.44 6.39
N HIS A 232 32.26 12.35 7.10
CA HIS A 232 32.92 13.45 7.77
C HIS A 232 34.35 13.62 7.26
N THR A 233 34.80 14.86 7.13
CA THR A 233 36.21 15.16 6.82
C THR A 233 36.99 15.28 8.12
N LEU A 234 37.87 14.32 8.39
CA LEU A 234 38.84 14.42 9.48
C LEU A 234 40.10 15.13 8.99
N ARG A 235 40.55 16.14 9.72
CA ARG A 235 41.85 16.78 9.57
C ARG A 235 42.59 16.80 10.90
N VAL A 236 43.82 16.31 10.91
CA VAL A 236 44.71 16.30 12.08
C VAL A 236 45.98 17.07 11.75
N THR A 237 46.35 18.03 12.60
CA THR A 237 47.49 18.94 12.36
C THR A 237 48.31 19.16 13.62
N ALA A 238 49.63 19.26 13.45
CA ALA A 238 50.55 19.67 14.51
C ALA A 238 51.70 20.51 13.92
N PRO A 239 52.31 21.43 14.70
CA PRO A 239 53.45 22.22 14.24
C PRO A 239 54.62 21.31 13.77
N GLY A 240 55.16 21.58 12.58
CA GLY A 240 56.29 20.81 12.02
C GLY A 240 55.92 19.42 11.48
N MET A 241 54.63 19.07 11.43
CA MET A 241 54.13 17.81 10.91
C MET A 241 53.34 18.01 9.61
N GLU A 242 53.33 17.01 8.74
CA GLU A 242 52.46 16.97 7.57
C GLU A 242 51.00 16.76 8.01
N ALA A 243 50.09 17.61 7.54
CA ALA A 243 48.67 17.52 7.90
C ALA A 243 48.05 16.23 7.34
N HIS A 244 47.37 15.45 8.19
CA HIS A 244 46.59 14.30 7.74
C HIS A 244 45.16 14.74 7.45
N GLN A 245 44.64 14.39 6.27
CA GLN A 245 43.23 14.60 5.92
C GLN A 245 42.64 13.30 5.34
N SER A 246 41.49 12.89 5.85
CA SER A 246 40.80 11.66 5.40
C SER A 246 39.29 11.77 5.57
N GLU A 247 38.53 11.09 4.71
CA GLU A 247 37.09 10.91 4.91
C GLU A 247 36.81 9.75 5.88
N ILE A 248 35.84 9.94 6.76
CA ILE A 248 35.35 8.93 7.70
C ILE A 248 33.85 8.79 7.50
N ILE A 249 33.41 7.57 7.23
CA ILE A 249 31.98 7.24 7.21
C ILE A 249 31.59 6.72 8.59
N VAL A 250 30.62 7.39 9.23
CA VAL A 250 30.01 6.97 10.50
C VAL A 250 28.63 6.41 10.21
N GLN A 251 28.33 5.21 10.71
CA GLN A 251 27.02 4.58 10.57
C GLN A 251 26.15 4.82 11.81
N ASP A 252 24.83 4.77 11.63
CA ASP A 252 23.85 4.84 12.72
C ASP A 252 24.17 3.80 13.80
N ASP A 253 24.09 4.21 15.07
CA ASP A 253 24.28 3.38 16.25
C ASP A 253 25.69 2.69 16.33
N GLN A 254 26.65 3.08 15.48
CA GLN A 254 28.00 2.49 15.45
C GLN A 254 29.03 3.31 16.24
N VAL A 255 30.01 2.64 16.85
CA VAL A 255 31.25 3.26 17.36
C VAL A 255 32.36 3.10 16.31
N ARG A 256 32.79 4.20 15.70
CA ARG A 256 33.91 4.24 14.76
C ARG A 256 35.16 4.71 15.49
N ARG A 257 36.26 3.96 15.37
CA ARG A 257 37.57 4.32 15.93
C ARG A 257 38.54 4.66 14.80
N ARG A 258 39.31 5.74 14.97
CA ARG A 258 40.36 6.13 14.03
C ARG A 258 41.62 6.53 14.77
N ASP A 259 42.70 5.81 14.50
CA ASP A 259 44.03 6.14 14.97
C ASP A 259 44.79 6.88 13.87
N VAL A 260 45.34 8.05 14.20
CA VAL A 260 46.09 8.90 13.26
C VAL A 260 47.48 9.13 13.83
N GLN A 261 48.49 8.87 12.99
CA GLN A 261 49.89 9.18 13.28
C GLN A 261 50.39 10.13 12.20
N LEU A 262 50.77 11.34 12.60
CA LEU A 262 51.35 12.32 11.69
C LEU A 262 52.80 11.98 11.37
N LYS A 263 53.26 12.36 10.18
CA LYS A 263 54.67 12.29 9.78
C LYS A 263 55.30 13.68 9.85
N PRO A 264 56.59 13.81 10.19
CA PRO A 264 57.28 15.10 10.13
C PRO A 264 57.20 15.71 8.73
N ALA A 265 56.94 17.01 8.65
CA ALA A 265 56.98 17.71 7.37
C ALA A 265 58.43 17.72 6.84
N PRO A 266 58.65 17.50 5.53
CA PRO A 266 59.98 17.64 4.93
C PRO A 266 60.56 19.02 5.23
N LYS A 267 61.78 19.09 5.75
CA LYS A 267 62.44 20.36 6.11
C LYS A 267 63.05 21.09 4.91
N ASP A 268 63.11 20.46 3.74
CA ASP A 268 63.78 20.98 2.55
C ASP A 268 62.87 20.91 1.31
N HIS A 269 62.43 22.07 0.84
CA HIS A 269 62.97 22.72 -0.36
C HIS A 269 62.14 23.99 -0.65
N LEU A 270 62.70 25.14 -0.29
CA LEU A 270 62.51 26.34 -1.12
C LEU A 270 62.69 25.92 -2.58
N ALA A 271 61.69 26.23 -3.39
CA ALA A 271 61.59 26.01 -4.82
C ALA A 271 62.93 26.14 -5.58
N THR A 272 63.70 25.05 -5.68
CA THR A 272 64.90 24.96 -6.53
C THR A 272 64.53 24.65 -7.98
N TRP A 273 63.49 25.30 -8.53
CA TRP A 273 63.08 25.15 -9.93
C TRP A 273 63.12 26.44 -10.74
N LEU A 274 63.60 27.57 -10.18
CA LEU A 274 63.41 28.88 -10.84
C LEU A 274 64.52 29.39 -11.77
N TRP A 275 65.68 28.75 -11.95
CA TRP A 275 66.61 29.11 -13.04
C TRP A 275 67.36 27.85 -13.46
N ILE A 276 67.09 27.24 -14.62
CA ILE A 276 67.75 27.50 -15.90
C ILE A 276 66.84 27.01 -17.06
N GLY A 277 66.48 27.93 -17.96
CA GLY A 277 66.38 27.72 -19.41
C GLY A 277 65.51 26.59 -19.97
N GLY A 278 64.29 26.94 -20.40
CA GLY A 278 63.68 26.37 -21.62
C GLY A 278 62.57 25.34 -21.42
N GLY A 279 61.35 25.73 -21.81
CA GLY A 279 60.36 24.81 -22.39
C GLY A 279 59.39 24.11 -21.42
N ALA A 280 58.13 24.54 -21.46
CA ALA A 280 56.89 23.79 -21.17
C ALA A 280 56.76 23.06 -19.82
N ALA A 281 55.87 23.56 -18.94
CA ALA A 281 55.25 22.72 -17.91
C ALA A 281 53.76 23.06 -17.74
N VAL A 282 52.95 22.04 -18.01
CA VAL A 282 51.53 21.89 -17.78
C VAL A 282 51.16 22.27 -16.34
N LEU A 283 50.22 23.21 -16.16
CA LEU A 283 49.58 23.43 -14.88
C LEU A 283 48.62 22.26 -14.58
N ALA A 284 49.11 21.29 -13.83
CA ALA A 284 48.31 20.28 -13.16
C ALA A 284 47.66 20.90 -11.90
N GLY A 285 46.52 21.57 -12.08
CA GLY A 285 45.62 21.96 -11.01
C GLY A 285 44.46 20.97 -10.91
N GLY A 286 44.66 19.86 -10.19
CA GLY A 286 43.63 18.85 -9.95
C GLY A 286 42.60 19.33 -8.94
N ILE A 287 41.61 20.08 -9.41
CA ILE A 287 40.32 20.27 -8.73
C ILE A 287 39.51 19.00 -8.98
N ILE A 288 39.35 18.11 -7.99
CA ILE A 288 38.25 17.13 -8.02
C ILE A 288 37.00 17.88 -7.54
N ALA A 289 36.45 18.70 -8.44
CA ALA A 289 35.06 19.09 -8.39
C ALA A 289 34.29 18.01 -9.14
N GLY A 290 33.49 17.23 -8.40
CA GLY A 290 32.50 16.34 -8.96
C GLY A 290 31.42 17.16 -9.69
N VAL A 291 31.73 17.60 -10.90
CA VAL A 291 30.76 18.03 -11.90
C VAL A 291 30.40 16.79 -12.70
N LEU A 292 29.32 16.11 -12.29
CA LEU A 292 28.63 15.14 -13.14
C LEU A 292 27.97 15.91 -14.29
N LEU A 293 28.73 16.21 -15.34
CA LEU A 293 28.17 16.63 -16.62
C LEU A 293 27.76 15.38 -17.39
N PHE A 294 26.45 15.16 -17.34
CA PHE A 294 25.69 14.48 -18.38
C PHE A 294 26.22 14.85 -19.77
N GLN A 295 26.80 13.89 -20.47
CA GLN A 295 26.76 13.89 -21.92
C GLN A 295 25.59 12.99 -22.34
N PRO A 296 24.62 13.50 -23.12
CA PRO A 296 23.60 12.65 -23.71
C PRO A 296 24.31 11.62 -24.60
N GLN A 297 24.13 10.35 -24.29
CA GLN A 297 24.42 9.28 -25.23
C GLN A 297 23.64 9.58 -26.51
N GLU A 298 24.31 9.59 -27.66
CA GLU A 298 23.58 9.53 -28.92
C GLU A 298 22.65 8.31 -28.87
N PRO A 299 21.37 8.44 -29.25
CA PRO A 299 20.48 7.29 -29.24
C PRO A 299 21.09 6.25 -30.18
N ALA A 300 21.52 5.13 -29.61
CA ALA A 300 21.71 3.92 -30.39
C ALA A 300 20.38 3.70 -31.13
N GLN A 301 20.41 3.79 -32.46
CA GLN A 301 19.33 3.32 -33.31
C GLN A 301 19.21 1.81 -33.06
N GLY A 302 18.38 1.46 -32.08
CA GLY A 302 17.95 0.10 -31.84
C GLY A 302 17.14 -0.35 -33.05
N ASN A 303 17.75 -1.20 -33.86
CA ASN A 303 17.07 -1.98 -34.88
C ASN A 303 16.28 -3.14 -34.24
N VAL A 304 15.33 -2.81 -33.36
CA VAL A 304 14.25 -3.74 -33.00
C VAL A 304 13.10 -3.49 -33.97
N ALA A 305 13.14 -4.19 -35.09
CA ALA A 305 11.92 -4.54 -35.80
C ALA A 305 10.96 -5.25 -34.80
N PRO A 306 9.63 -5.10 -34.92
CA PRO A 306 8.69 -5.92 -34.15
C PRO A 306 8.86 -7.37 -34.58
N GLY A 307 9.74 -8.09 -33.89
CA GLY A 307 9.88 -9.53 -33.99
C GLY A 307 8.68 -10.17 -33.31
N ASN A 308 7.88 -10.89 -34.09
CA ASN A 308 6.84 -11.76 -33.57
C ASN A 308 7.46 -12.70 -32.53
N VAL A 309 6.90 -12.72 -31.31
CA VAL A 309 7.18 -13.81 -30.37
C VAL A 309 6.42 -15.01 -30.87
N ASP A 310 7.14 -15.93 -31.51
CA ASP A 310 6.63 -17.26 -31.83
C ASP A 310 6.51 -18.04 -30.51
N VAL A 311 5.29 -18.23 -30.02
CA VAL A 311 4.99 -19.10 -28.88
C VAL A 311 4.84 -20.54 -29.38
N SER A 312 5.81 -21.03 -30.16
CA SER A 312 5.93 -22.43 -30.56
C SER A 312 6.84 -23.17 -29.57
N GLY A 313 6.35 -23.27 -28.33
CA GLY A 313 7.02 -23.97 -27.23
C GLY A 313 6.09 -24.84 -26.39
N ALA A 314 4.90 -25.19 -26.91
CA ALA A 314 4.02 -26.17 -26.29
C ALA A 314 4.50 -27.59 -26.61
N ARG A 315 5.45 -28.10 -25.82
CA ARG A 315 5.40 -29.52 -25.42
C ARG A 315 4.47 -29.56 -24.21
N GLY A 316 3.26 -30.09 -24.23
CA GLY A 316 2.76 -31.24 -24.97
C GLY A 316 2.32 -32.26 -23.92
N PHE A 317 1.05 -32.25 -23.53
CA PHE A 317 0.37 -33.44 -23.01
C PHE A 317 -1.09 -33.41 -23.46
N THR A 318 -1.34 -34.17 -24.50
CA THR A 318 -2.64 -34.56 -25.02
C THR A 318 -3.28 -35.54 -24.04
N PHE A 319 -4.51 -35.29 -23.60
CA PHE A 319 -5.41 -36.34 -23.15
C PHE A 319 -6.69 -36.28 -23.99
N ARG A 320 -6.94 -37.37 -24.71
CA ARG A 320 -8.14 -37.60 -25.52
C ARG A 320 -8.77 -38.90 -25.04
N PHE A 321 -9.95 -38.81 -24.44
CA PHE A 321 -10.91 -39.89 -24.22
C PHE A 321 -12.27 -39.18 -24.07
N GLY A 322 -13.37 -39.52 -24.71
CA GLY A 322 -13.76 -40.56 -25.67
C GLY A 322 -15.28 -40.40 -25.79
N GLY A 323 -15.81 -40.31 -27.00
CA GLY A 323 -17.25 -40.21 -27.27
C GLY A 323 -17.77 -41.47 -27.95
N SER A 324 -18.89 -41.99 -27.43
CA SER A 324 -19.95 -42.81 -28.06
C SER A 324 -20.67 -43.54 -26.91
N GLN A 325 -21.99 -43.53 -26.71
CA GLN A 325 -23.16 -43.13 -27.52
C GLN A 325 -24.10 -42.24 -26.70
#